data_AF-A0A6M5YQD6-F1
#
_entry.id   AF-A0A6M5YQD6-F1
#
_cell.length_a   1.000
_cell.length_b   1.000
_cell.length_c   1.000
_cell.angle_alpha   90.00
_cell.angle_beta   90.00
_cell.angle_gamma   90.00
#
_symmetry.space_group_name_H-M   'P 1'
#
loop_
_entity.id
_entity.type
_entity.pdbx_description
1 polymer ?
#
loop_
_entity_poly.entity_id
_entity_poly.type
_entity_poly.pdbx_seq_one_letter_code
_entity_poly.pdbx_strand_id
1 'polypeptide(L)' 'MRGLGVRGVGQSSWGPTVFAVVGDAEAAALVRRFRGRVPVHVTRVSAGGHAVQDA' A
#
# COMPACT_ATOMS: atom_id res chain seq x y z
N MET A 1 3.31 7.82 -6.99
CA MET A 1 2.07 7.07 -6.72
C MET A 1 0.82 7.82 -7.19
N ARG A 2 0.60 9.10 -6.83
CA ARG A 2 -0.56 9.88 -7.34
C ARG A 2 -0.65 9.95 -8.88
N GLY A 3 0.47 10.15 -9.58
CA GLY A 3 0.51 10.09 -11.05
C GLY A 3 0.36 8.69 -11.66
N LEU A 4 0.08 7.66 -10.86
CA LEU A 4 -0.16 6.28 -11.31
C LEU A 4 -1.64 5.87 -11.21
N GLY A 5 -2.54 6.80 -10.86
CA GLY A 5 -3.97 6.51 -10.69
C GLY A 5 -4.35 5.90 -9.34
N VAL A 6 -3.38 5.65 -8.46
CA VAL A 6 -3.61 5.10 -7.12
C VAL A 6 -4.34 6.15 -6.25
N ARG A 7 -5.58 5.83 -5.84
CA ARG A 7 -6.49 6.76 -5.15
C ARG A 7 -6.04 7.13 -3.74
N GLY A 8 -5.37 6.23 -3.03
CA GLY A 8 -4.93 6.44 -1.64
C GLY A 8 -3.48 6.02 -1.46
N VAL A 9 -2.65 6.94 -0.96
CA VAL A 9 -1.25 6.69 -0.64
C VAL A 9 -0.96 7.29 0.72
N GLY A 10 -0.40 6.49 1.62
CA GLY A 10 0.04 6.92 2.94
C GLY A 10 1.53 6.69 3.14
N GLN A 11 2.11 7.40 4.09
CA GLN A 11 3.43 7.07 4.62
C GLN A 11 3.22 6.13 5.82
N SER A 12 3.98 5.04 5.88
CA SER A 12 3.98 4.21 7.08
C SER A 12 4.93 4.79 8.12
N SER A 13 4.42 5.05 9.33
CA SER A 13 5.23 5.49 10.48
C SER A 13 6.12 6.69 10.12
N TRP A 14 7.35 6.71 10.62
CA TRP A 14 8.37 7.73 10.39
C TRP A 14 9.08 7.64 9.03
N GLY A 15 8.51 6.91 8.06
CA GLY A 15 9.11 6.73 6.72
C GLY A 15 10.29 5.74 6.70
N PRO A 16 10.93 5.51 5.53
CA PRO A 16 10.65 6.07 4.19
C PRO A 16 9.58 5.30 3.40
N THR A 17 9.00 4.26 4.00
CA THR A 17 8.07 3.37 3.32
C THR A 17 6.73 4.06 3.07
N VAL A 18 6.25 3.94 1.83
CA VAL A 18 4.92 4.37 1.41
C VAL A 18 4.05 3.15 1.16
N PHE A 19 2.77 3.24 1.50
CA PHE A 19 1.78 2.19 1.25
C PHE A 19 0.62 2.73 0.43
N ALA A 20 -0.04 1.82 -0.27
CA ALA A 20 -1.28 2.09 -0.98
C ALA A 20 -2.22 0.91 -0.77
N VAL A 21 -3.52 1.19 -0.61
CA VAL A 21 -4.57 0.19 -0.61
C VAL A 21 -5.19 0.17 -1.99
N VAL A 22 -5.07 -0.95 -2.68
CA VAL A 22 -5.47 -1.14 -4.08
C VAL A 22 -6.10 -2.51 -4.27
N GLY A 23 -6.80 -2.74 -5.39
CA GLY A 23 -7.30 -4.07 -5.75
C GLY A 23 -6.17 -5.01 -6.22
N ASP A 24 -6.42 -6.32 -6.18
CA ASP A 24 -5.41 -7.36 -6.50
C ASP A 24 -4.76 -7.19 -7.89
N ALA A 25 -5.56 -6.85 -8.92
CA ALA A 25 -5.05 -6.62 -10.27
C ALA A 25 -4.11 -5.40 -10.35
N GLU A 26 -4.44 -4.35 -9.61
CA GLU A 26 -3.62 -3.12 -9.53
C GLU A 26 -2.35 -3.37 -8.72
N ALA A 27 -2.43 -4.12 -7.62
CA ALA A 27 -1.27 -4.55 -6.85
C ALA A 27 -0.27 -5.32 -7.73
N ALA A 28 -0.74 -6.28 -8.54
CA ALA A 28 0.10 -7.03 -9.46
C ALA A 28 0.77 -6.13 -10.52
N ALA A 29 0.06 -5.12 -11.04
CA ALA A 29 0.61 -4.15 -11.98
C ALA A 29 1.69 -3.28 -11.34
N LEU A 30 1.48 -2.82 -10.10
CA LEU A 30 2.45 -2.01 -9.35
C LEU A 30 3.71 -2.83 -9.01
N VAL A 31 3.57 -4.09 -8.58
CA VAL A 31 4.72 -4.98 -8.35
C VAL A 31 5.57 -5.09 -9.60
N ARG A 32 4.97 -5.37 -10.76
CA ARG A 32 5.71 -5.45 -12.03
C ARG A 32 6.42 -4.14 -12.36
N ARG A 33 5.77 -2.99 -12.14
CA ARG A 33 6.33 -1.66 -12.44
C ARG A 33 7.55 -1.31 -11.59
N PHE A 34 7.55 -1.71 -10.32
CA PHE A 34 8.58 -1.33 -9.35
C PHE A 34 9.61 -2.42 -9.06
N ARG A 35 9.39 -3.64 -9.56
CA ARG A 35 10.33 -4.75 -9.45
C ARG A 35 11.73 -4.33 -9.87
N GLY A 36 12.72 -4.55 -8.99
CA GLY A 36 14.13 -4.23 -9.25
C GLY A 36 14.50 -2.75 -9.15
N ARG A 37 13.54 -1.85 -8.89
CA ARG A 37 13.79 -0.41 -8.71
C ARG A 37 13.77 -0.01 -7.24
N VAL A 38 12.87 -0.60 -6.46
CA VAL A 38 12.73 -0.44 -5.02
C VAL A 38 12.24 -1.76 -4.40
N PRO A 39 12.46 -2.00 -3.09
CA PRO A 39 11.78 -3.08 -2.39
C PRO A 39 10.26 -2.90 -2.47
N VAL A 40 9.53 -3.99 -2.75
CA VAL A 40 8.07 -4.00 -2.85
C VAL A 40 7.52 -5.19 -2.06
N HIS A 41 6.55 -4.92 -1.20
CA HIS A 41 5.83 -5.93 -0.42
C HIS A 41 4.33 -5.81 -0.69
N VAL A 42 3.65 -6.94 -0.85
CA VAL A 42 2.19 -7.01 -0.97
C VAL A 42 1.67 -7.83 0.20
N THR A 43 0.72 -7.27 0.94
CA THR A 43 0.03 -7.94 2.04
C THR A 43 -1.48 -7.75 1.89
N ARG A 44 -2.26 -8.63 2.51
CA ARG A 44 -3.72 -8.49 2.60
C ARG A 44 -4.08 -7.82 3.91
N VAL A 45 -5.16 -7.04 3.89
CA VAL A 45 -5.78 -6.54 5.12
C VAL A 45 -6.19 -7.76 5.95
N SER A 46 -5.65 -7.88 7.16
CA SER A 46 -6.05 -8.90 8.12
C SER A 46 -7.20 -8.37 8.99
N ALA A 47 -8.14 -9.25 9.35
CA ALA A 47 -9.22 -8.92 10.29
C ALA A 47 -8.74 -8.72 11.74
N GLY A 48 -7.48 -9.08 12.03
CA GLY A 48 -6.87 -8.95 13.35
C GLY A 48 -6.25 -7.57 13.55
N GLY A 49 -7.08 -6.58 13.91
CA GLY A 49 -6.65 -5.25 14.33
C GLY A 49 -7.69 -4.66 15.29
N HIS A 50 -7.24 -4.03 16.38
CA HIS A 50 -8.09 -3.42 17.39
C HIS A 50 -8.94 -2.31 16.74
N ALA A 51 -10.27 -2.38 16.91
CA ALA A 51 -11.16 -1.32 16.47
C ALA A 51 -10.86 -0.07 17.30
N VAL A 52 -10.36 0.99 16.67
CA VAL A 52 -10.34 2.31 17.29
C VAL A 52 -11.79 2.81 17.25
N GLN A 53 -12.45 2.79 18.39
CA GLN A 53 -13.73 3.48 18.59
C GLN A 53 -13.39 4.91 18.95
N ASP A 54 -13.81 5.87 18.12
CA ASP A 54 -13.77 7.29 18.50
C ASP A 54 -14.79 7.53 19.63
N ALA A 55 -14.39 8.35 20.61
CA ALA A 55 -15.22 8.75 21.76
C ALA A 55 -16.29 9.78 21.38
#